data_AF-A0A183HP04-F1
#
_entry.id   AF-A0A183HP04-F1
#
_cell.length_a   1.000
_cell.length_b   1.000
_cell.length_c   1.000
_cell.angle_alpha   90.00
_cell.angle_beta   90.00
_cell.angle_gamma   90.00
#
_symmetry.space_group_name_H-M   'P 1'
#
loop_
_entity.id
_entity.type
_entity.pdbx_description
1 polymer ?
#
loop_
_entity_poly.entity_id
_entity_poly.type
_entity_poly.pdbx_seq_one_letter_code
_entity_poly.pdbx_strand_id
1 'polypeptide(L)'
;LEATFSSFIQILLVNIVLIDEPLGRFRIQAFFRLRSFEREYKLFEKKMCLHYLFNGDEKDYAVETPVKDCTYAFHDIKDNQVYRVRCIDDDSHAGVVLVYFIDQMRHQNVPVSQLRKSI
;
A
#
# COMPACT_ATOMS: atom_id res chain seq x y z
N LEU A 1 42.61 0.59 23.49
CA LEU A 1 41.43 1.11 22.75
C LEU A 1 41.08 0.09 21.69
N GLU A 2 40.21 -0.86 22.03
CA GLU A 2 39.66 -1.80 21.04
C GLU A 2 38.64 -1.04 20.20
N ALA A 3 38.93 -0.89 18.91
CA ALA A 3 37.98 -0.39 17.95
C ALA A 3 36.95 -1.49 17.68
N THR A 4 35.77 -1.36 18.27
CA THR A 4 34.60 -2.18 17.95
C THR A 4 34.17 -1.89 16.51
N PHE A 5 34.66 -2.68 15.56
CA PHE A 5 34.11 -2.70 14.21
C PHE A 5 32.74 -3.38 14.27
N SER A 6 31.70 -2.60 14.57
CA SER A 6 30.33 -2.99 14.26
C SER A 6 30.18 -2.94 12.74
N SER A 7 30.38 -4.08 12.08
CA SER A 7 29.99 -4.23 10.68
C SER A 7 28.46 -4.20 10.63
N PHE A 8 27.88 -3.05 10.34
CA PHE A 8 26.47 -2.94 10.01
C PHE A 8 26.22 -3.69 8.69
N ILE A 9 25.93 -4.98 8.78
CA ILE A 9 25.50 -5.79 7.64
C ILE A 9 24.06 -5.38 7.30
N GLN A 10 23.90 -4.54 6.29
CA GLN A 10 22.59 -4.21 5.75
C GLN A 10 22.11 -5.38 4.88
N ILE A 11 21.12 -6.12 5.37
CA ILE A 11 20.49 -7.20 4.61
C ILE A 11 19.34 -6.59 3.80
N LEU A 12 19.45 -6.62 2.48
CA LEU A 12 18.38 -6.24 1.55
C LEU A 12 17.49 -7.46 1.29
N LEU A 13 16.21 -7.37 1.66
CA LEU A 13 15.19 -8.32 1.27
C LEU A 13 14.70 -7.94 -0.12
N VAL A 14 14.84 -8.85 -1.06
CA VAL A 14 14.39 -8.66 -2.44
C VAL A 14 13.26 -9.63 -2.74
N ASN A 15 12.11 -9.11 -3.14
CA ASN A 15 11.03 -9.92 -3.70
C ASN A 15 10.90 -9.57 -5.18
N ILE A 16 10.94 -10.57 -6.06
CA ILE A 16 10.80 -10.37 -7.51
C ILE A 16 9.60 -11.19 -7.94
N VAL A 17 8.62 -10.51 -8.54
CA VAL A 17 7.42 -11.12 -9.10
C VAL A 17 7.42 -10.91 -10.60
N LEU A 18 7.20 -12.01 -11.34
CA LEU A 18 6.88 -12.00 -12.76
C LEU A 18 5.37 -12.02 -12.89
N ILE A 19 4.82 -11.01 -13.56
CA ILE A 19 3.39 -10.88 -13.80
C ILE A 19 3.18 -11.03 -15.30
N ASP A 20 2.41 -12.04 -15.69
CA ASP A 20 2.00 -12.25 -17.07
C ASP A 20 1.08 -11.11 -17.51
N GLU A 21 1.41 -10.47 -18.64
CA GLU A 21 0.59 -9.45 -19.28
C GLU A 21 0.07 -9.95 -20.64
N PRO A 22 -1.03 -9.36 -21.16
CA PRO A 22 -1.54 -9.71 -22.48
C PRO A 22 -0.48 -9.55 -23.59
N LEU A 23 -0.72 -10.21 -24.72
CA LEU A 23 0.11 -10.10 -25.93
C LEU A 23 1.54 -10.66 -25.75
N GLY A 24 1.70 -11.67 -24.88
CA GLY A 24 2.98 -12.33 -24.66
C GLY A 24 4.01 -11.44 -23.98
N ARG A 25 3.56 -10.44 -23.23
CA ARG A 25 4.42 -9.56 -22.42
C ARG A 25 4.47 -10.08 -21.00
N PHE A 26 5.54 -9.74 -20.31
CA PHE A 26 5.65 -9.94 -18.87
C PHE A 26 6.15 -8.66 -18.23
N ARG A 27 5.60 -8.34 -17.06
CA ARG A 27 6.10 -7.27 -16.21
C ARG A 27 6.94 -7.88 -15.09
N ILE A 28 8.17 -7.42 -14.98
CA ILE A 28 9.02 -7.73 -13.83
C ILE A 28 8.78 -6.64 -12.79
N GLN A 29 8.45 -7.05 -11.58
CA GLN A 29 8.24 -6.15 -10.45
C GLN A 29 9.14 -6.57 -9.30
N ALA A 30 10.05 -5.69 -8.89
CA ALA A 30 11.01 -5.95 -7.84
C ALA A 30 10.77 -5.02 -6.64
N PHE A 31 10.78 -5.61 -5.46
CA PHE A 31 10.57 -4.94 -4.18
C PHE A 31 11.82 -5.08 -3.35
N PHE A 32 12.24 -3.99 -2.73
CA PHE A 32 13.42 -3.97 -1.89
C PHE A 32 13.04 -3.36 -0.55
N ARG A 33 13.33 -4.08 0.53
CA ARG A 33 13.22 -3.56 1.89
C ARG A 33 14.44 -3.96 2.68
N LEU A 34 14.93 -3.05 3.51
CA LEU A 34 15.96 -3.39 4.47
C LEU A 34 15.35 -4.30 5.53
N ARG A 35 16.00 -5.44 5.81
CA ARG A 35 15.55 -6.38 6.86
C ARG A 35 15.41 -5.68 8.22
N SER A 36 16.25 -4.68 8.47
CA SER A 36 16.20 -3.87 9.68
C SER A 36 14.93 -3.03 9.84
N PHE A 37 14.14 -2.84 8.78
CA PHE A 37 12.86 -2.12 8.80
C PHE A 37 11.64 -3.06 8.81
N GLU A 38 11.83 -4.37 8.68
CA GLU A 38 10.74 -5.32 8.54
C GLU A 38 9.85 -5.38 9.78
N ARG A 39 10.45 -5.24 10.97
CA ARG A 39 9.72 -5.22 12.24
C ARG A 39 8.85 -3.97 12.36
N GLU A 40 9.45 -2.81 12.09
CA GLU A 40 8.82 -1.49 12.14
C GLU A 40 7.69 -1.42 11.12
N TYR A 41 7.91 -1.94 9.91
CA TYR A 41 6.89 -2.04 8.88
C TYR A 41 5.70 -2.90 9.32
N LYS A 42 5.94 -4.11 9.86
CA LYS A 42 4.84 -4.97 10.35
C LYS A 42 4.07 -4.32 11.49
N LEU A 43 4.74 -3.60 12.37
CA LEU A 43 4.10 -2.83 13.44
C LEU A 43 3.26 -1.68 12.87
N PHE A 44 3.76 -0.99 11.86
CA PHE A 44 3.04 0.04 11.14
C PHE A 44 1.77 -0.51 10.47
N GLU A 45 1.89 -1.58 9.69
CA GLU A 45 0.78 -2.23 8.99
C GLU A 45 -0.31 -2.66 9.98
N LYS A 46 0.09 -3.31 11.09
CA LYS A 46 -0.84 -3.69 12.16
C LYS A 46 -1.56 -2.49 12.77
N LYS A 47 -0.85 -1.40 13.08
CA LYS A 47 -1.44 -0.19 13.66
C LYS A 47 -2.40 0.49 12.71
N MET A 48 -2.03 0.56 11.42
CA MET A 48 -2.86 1.12 10.37
C MET A 48 -4.16 0.32 10.21
N CYS A 49 -4.07 -1.01 10.08
CA CYS A 49 -5.25 -1.86 10.00
C CYS A 49 -6.17 -1.65 11.21
N LEU A 50 -5.64 -1.71 12.44
CA LEU A 50 -6.45 -1.49 13.64
C LEU A 50 -7.12 -0.10 13.63
N HIS A 51 -6.39 0.96 13.29
CA HIS A 51 -6.94 2.31 13.26
C HIS A 51 -8.16 2.42 12.34
N TYR A 52 -8.06 1.98 11.08
CA TYR A 52 -9.15 2.11 10.12
C TYR A 52 -10.26 1.07 10.33
N LEU A 53 -9.98 -0.07 10.95
CA LEU A 53 -11.02 -1.02 11.34
C LEU A 53 -11.93 -0.47 12.46
N PHE A 54 -11.39 0.34 13.38
CA PHE A 54 -12.18 0.91 14.48
C PHE A 54 -12.77 2.28 14.16
N ASN A 55 -12.03 3.13 13.45
CA ASN A 55 -12.40 4.54 13.25
C ASN A 55 -12.71 4.86 11.77
N GLY A 56 -12.43 3.95 10.83
CA GLY A 56 -12.50 4.25 9.41
C GLY A 56 -13.90 4.62 8.94
N ASP A 57 -14.96 4.12 9.59
CA ASP A 57 -16.34 4.46 9.21
C ASP A 57 -16.82 5.82 9.73
N GLU A 58 -16.00 6.55 10.49
CA GLU A 58 -16.30 7.93 10.85
C GLU A 58 -16.34 8.81 9.59
N LYS A 59 -17.32 9.72 9.53
CA LYS A 59 -17.54 10.60 8.37
C LYS A 59 -16.30 11.39 7.96
N ASP A 60 -15.45 11.75 8.92
CA ASP A 60 -14.26 12.56 8.65
C ASP A 60 -13.24 11.82 7.78
N TYR A 61 -13.20 10.48 7.84
CA TYR A 61 -12.35 9.66 6.98
C TYR A 61 -12.97 9.37 5.61
N ALA A 62 -14.26 9.62 5.39
CA ALA A 62 -14.91 9.30 4.13
C ALA A 62 -14.28 10.08 2.96
N VAL A 63 -14.10 9.39 1.83
CA VAL A 63 -13.63 9.98 0.56
C VAL A 63 -14.83 10.05 -0.38
N GLU A 64 -15.33 11.25 -0.62
CA GLU A 64 -16.44 11.47 -1.56
C GLU A 64 -15.93 11.61 -3.00
N THR A 65 -14.84 12.35 -3.16
CA THR A 65 -14.18 12.55 -4.46
C THR A 65 -12.69 12.25 -4.30
N PRO A 66 -12.20 11.14 -4.88
CA PRO A 66 -10.78 10.83 -4.84
C PRO A 66 -10.02 11.85 -5.70
N VAL A 67 -8.87 12.29 -5.20
CA VAL A 67 -8.02 13.26 -5.88
C VAL A 67 -6.82 12.52 -6.45
N LYS A 68 -6.51 12.76 -7.72
CA LYS A 68 -5.36 12.21 -8.40
C LYS A 68 -4.06 12.49 -7.63
N ASP A 69 -3.18 11.50 -7.58
CA ASP A 69 -1.91 11.49 -6.87
C ASP A 69 -1.99 11.60 -5.33
N CYS A 70 -3.19 11.76 -4.74
CA CYS A 70 -3.37 11.66 -3.31
C CYS A 70 -3.25 10.21 -2.81
N THR A 71 -2.76 10.08 -1.57
CA THR A 71 -2.64 8.80 -0.88
C THR A 71 -3.82 8.61 0.06
N TYR A 72 -4.41 7.42 0.00
CA TYR A 72 -5.56 7.00 0.79
C TYR A 72 -5.28 5.67 1.48
N ALA A 73 -6.03 5.39 2.53
CA ALA A 73 -6.19 4.03 3.03
C ALA A 73 -7.34 3.36 2.27
N PHE A 74 -7.13 2.14 1.80
CA PHE A 74 -8.14 1.30 1.18
C PHE A 74 -8.46 0.14 2.10
N HIS A 75 -9.67 0.09 2.63
CA HIS A 75 -10.15 -1.03 3.43
C HIS A 75 -10.80 -2.07 2.51
N ASP A 76 -10.08 -3.16 2.24
CA ASP A 76 -10.64 -4.27 1.49
C ASP A 76 -11.49 -5.13 2.41
N ILE A 77 -12.81 -5.05 2.21
CA ILE A 77 -13.77 -5.82 3.02
C ILE A 77 -13.70 -7.33 2.76
N LYS A 78 -13.02 -7.79 1.69
CA LYS A 78 -12.93 -9.22 1.35
C LYS A 78 -11.95 -9.98 2.23
N ASP A 79 -10.80 -9.38 2.51
CA ASP A 79 -9.77 -9.94 3.38
C ASP A 79 -9.64 -9.17 4.71
N ASN A 80 -10.46 -8.13 4.89
CA ASN A 80 -10.49 -7.26 6.05
C ASN A 80 -9.13 -6.61 6.36
N GLN A 81 -8.37 -6.31 5.32
CA GLN A 81 -7.09 -5.61 5.42
C GLN A 81 -7.20 -4.17 4.96
N VAL A 82 -6.20 -3.38 5.36
CA VAL A 82 -6.08 -1.99 4.97
C VAL A 82 -4.78 -1.80 4.21
N TYR A 83 -4.88 -1.13 3.07
CA TYR A 83 -3.76 -0.91 2.16
C TYR A 83 -3.53 0.57 1.97
N ARG A 84 -2.26 0.96 1.82
CA ARG A 84 -1.94 2.30 1.33
C ARG A 84 -2.02 2.31 -0.19
N VAL A 85 -2.86 3.19 -0.72
CA VAL A 85 -3.08 3.30 -2.14
C VAL A 85 -2.88 4.75 -2.59
N ARG A 86 -2.31 4.93 -3.77
CA ARG A 86 -2.26 6.23 -4.46
C ARG A 86 -3.30 6.25 -5.55
N CYS A 87 -4.10 7.31 -5.60
CA CYS A 87 -5.03 7.51 -6.70
C CYS A 87 -4.27 7.82 -7.99
N ILE A 88 -4.55 7.11 -9.08
CA ILE A 88 -3.86 7.30 -10.36
C ILE A 88 -4.67 8.18 -11.31
N ASP A 89 -5.99 8.15 -11.14
CA ASP A 89 -6.94 8.91 -11.92
C ASP A 89 -7.95 9.57 -10.97
N ASP A 90 -8.38 10.78 -11.29
CA ASP A 90 -9.48 11.50 -10.64
C ASP A 90 -10.85 11.12 -11.23
N ASP A 91 -10.87 10.39 -12.36
CA ASP A 91 -12.11 10.04 -13.04
C ASP A 91 -12.76 8.78 -12.46
N SER A 92 -13.57 8.96 -11.41
CA SER A 92 -14.33 7.87 -10.79
C SER A 92 -15.51 7.46 -11.67
N HIS A 93 -15.28 6.56 -12.62
CA HIS A 93 -16.34 5.99 -13.43
C HIS A 93 -17.11 4.94 -12.61
N ALA A 94 -18.43 5.11 -12.48
CA ALA A 94 -19.33 4.16 -11.80
C ALA A 94 -18.94 3.85 -10.33
N GLY A 95 -18.34 4.80 -9.62
CA GLY A 95 -18.01 4.66 -8.19
C GLY A 95 -16.76 3.82 -7.90
N VAL A 96 -15.97 3.49 -8.92
CA VAL A 96 -14.65 2.89 -8.78
C VAL A 96 -13.57 3.84 -9.28
N VAL A 97 -12.36 3.71 -8.75
CA VAL A 97 -11.21 4.51 -9.17
C VAL A 97 -9.96 3.64 -9.30
N LEU A 98 -9.12 3.96 -10.29
CA LEU A 98 -7.85 3.27 -10.49
C LEU A 98 -6.85 3.75 -9.44
N VAL A 99 -6.35 2.80 -8.64
CA VAL A 99 -5.33 3.08 -7.63
C VAL A 99 -4.10 2.21 -7.81
N TYR A 100 -2.98 2.70 -7.28
CA TYR A 100 -1.74 1.97 -7.14
C TYR A 100 -1.51 1.61 -5.67
N PHE A 101 -1.47 0.31 -5.38
CA PHE A 101 -1.15 -0.21 -4.06
C PHE A 101 0.33 0.03 -3.80
N ILE A 102 0.66 0.95 -2.88
CA ILE A 102 2.03 1.44 -2.69
C ILE A 102 2.96 0.32 -2.25
N ASP A 103 2.49 -0.51 -1.32
CA ASP A 103 3.29 -1.57 -0.70
C ASP A 103 3.31 -2.86 -1.52
N GLN A 104 2.29 -3.08 -2.36
CA GLN A 104 2.13 -4.26 -3.23
C GLN A 104 2.48 -3.95 -4.68
N MET A 105 2.81 -2.70 -4.98
CA MET A 105 3.23 -2.15 -6.27
C MET A 105 2.35 -2.59 -7.46
N ARG A 106 1.04 -2.72 -7.25
CA ARG A 106 0.09 -3.19 -8.27
C ARG A 106 -1.02 -2.18 -8.49
N HIS A 107 -1.52 -2.12 -9.71
CA HIS A 107 -2.69 -1.32 -10.07
C HIS A 107 -3.96 -2.16 -9.91
N GLN A 108 -5.02 -1.54 -9.42
CA GLN A 108 -6.34 -2.17 -9.32
C GLN A 108 -7.42 -1.08 -9.27
N ASN A 109 -8.58 -1.37 -9.86
CA ASN A 109 -9.79 -0.57 -9.66
C ASN A 109 -10.41 -0.93 -8.31
N VAL A 110 -10.66 0.07 -7.46
CA VAL A 110 -11.24 -0.11 -6.13
C VAL A 110 -12.50 0.76 -5.96
N PRO A 111 -13.49 0.33 -5.16
CA PRO A 111 -14.64 1.16 -4.83
C PRO A 111 -14.22 2.40 -4.06
N VAL A 112 -14.68 3.59 -4.49
CA VAL A 112 -14.42 4.85 -3.78
C VAL A 112 -14.98 4.80 -2.35
N SER A 113 -16.11 4.10 -2.15
CA SER A 113 -16.73 3.90 -0.84
C SER A 113 -15.86 3.13 0.17
N GLN A 114 -14.78 2.48 -0.28
CA GLN A 114 -13.82 1.76 0.55
C GLN A 114 -12.51 2.55 0.76
N LEU A 115 -12.40 3.74 0.16
CA LEU A 115 -11.30 4.66 0.42
C LEU A 115 -11.57 5.45 1.70
N ARG A 116 -10.48 5.71 2.43
CA ARG A 116 -10.42 6.53 3.63
C ARG A 116 -9.29 7.53 3.51
N LYS A 117 -9.51 8.77 3.97
CA LYS A 117 -8.46 9.79 4.03
C LYS A 117 -7.29 9.25 4.83
N SER A 118 -6.08 9.35 4.28
CA SER A 118 -4.87 9.01 5.03
C SER A 118 -4.61 10.07 6.10
N ILE A 119 -4.34 9.63 7.33
CA ILE A 119 -3.70 10.45 8.37
C ILE A 119 -2.29 10.84 7.92
#